data_AF-A0A256F7A6-F1
#
_entry.id   AF-A0A256F7A6-F1
#
_cell.length_a   1.000
_cell.length_b   1.000
_cell.length_c   1.000
_cell.angle_alpha   90.00
_cell.angle_beta   90.00
_cell.angle_gamma   90.00
#
_symmetry.space_group_name_H-M   'P 1'
#
loop_
_entity.id
_entity.type
_entity.pdbx_description
1 polymer ?
#
loop_
_entity_poly.entity_id
_entity_poly.type
_entity_poly.pdbx_seq_one_letter_code
_entity_poly.pdbx_strand_id
1 'polypeptide(L)'
;MEAKAGAPAMTPADTLTFDNTTQPITEWALDYGITAKIIIDRLNRGWTAEQAITIPMHVAPKQRLISPELKKYIHRRPRLKRSANKDNPVKKRKIKTIDAFGESRSIEQWSKLVGISYKIIMLRLCEGIEIEDALTMPLKPKGRKKVKVNVSSEAGGGKEL
;
A
#
# COMPACT_ATOMS: atom_id res chain seq x y z
N MET A 1 -9.53 28.56 -16.45
CA MET A 1 -9.19 27.24 -15.89
C MET A 1 -9.67 26.20 -16.87
N GLU A 2 -8.85 25.87 -17.87
CA GLU A 2 -9.21 24.93 -18.93
C GLU A 2 -9.23 23.50 -18.38
N ALA A 3 -10.37 22.85 -18.53
CA ALA A 3 -10.53 21.42 -18.28
C ALA A 3 -9.66 20.66 -19.29
N LYS A 4 -8.62 19.97 -18.80
CA LYS A 4 -7.82 19.06 -19.61
C LYS A 4 -8.71 17.86 -19.99
N ALA A 5 -9.31 17.94 -21.18
CA ALA A 5 -10.06 16.85 -21.78
C ALA A 5 -9.25 15.55 -21.71
N GLY A 6 -9.91 14.45 -21.35
CA GLY A 6 -9.30 13.12 -21.28
C GLY A 6 -8.68 12.77 -22.64
N ALA A 7 -7.34 12.74 -22.69
CA ALA A 7 -6.62 12.33 -23.88
C ALA A 7 -7.02 10.90 -24.27
N PRO A 8 -7.14 10.59 -25.58
CA PRO A 8 -7.44 9.23 -26.04
C PRO A 8 -6.39 8.26 -25.49
N ALA A 9 -6.82 7.05 -25.15
CA ALA A 9 -5.92 6.00 -24.67
C ALA A 9 -4.95 5.58 -25.78
N MET A 10 -3.78 6.23 -25.83
CA MET A 10 -2.70 5.86 -26.75
C MET A 10 -2.37 4.37 -26.60
N THR A 11 -2.25 3.70 -27.74
CA THR A 11 -1.97 2.28 -27.82
C THR A 11 -0.49 2.04 -28.19
N PRO A 12 0.09 0.88 -27.84
CA PRO A 12 1.47 0.54 -28.21
C PRO A 12 1.70 0.40 -29.73
N ALA A 13 0.64 0.29 -30.52
CA ALA A 13 0.70 0.24 -31.98
C ALA A 13 0.70 1.63 -32.62
N ASP A 14 0.45 2.69 -31.85
CA ASP A 14 0.41 4.05 -32.38
C ASP A 14 1.81 4.48 -32.83
N THR A 15 1.89 5.16 -33.97
CA THR A 15 3.14 5.66 -34.56
C THR A 15 3.59 6.95 -33.87
N LEU A 16 4.86 7.02 -33.52
CA LEU A 16 5.49 8.18 -32.89
C LEU A 16 6.69 8.62 -33.73
N THR A 17 6.75 9.91 -34.07
CA THR A 17 7.88 10.48 -34.80
C THR A 17 8.93 11.02 -33.82
N PHE A 18 10.16 10.56 -33.96
CA PHE A 18 11.31 11.01 -33.19
C PHE A 18 12.58 10.90 -34.05
N ASP A 19 13.43 11.93 -34.00
CA ASP A 19 14.68 12.03 -34.77
C ASP A 19 14.53 11.72 -36.28
N ASN A 20 13.57 12.39 -36.93
CA ASN A 20 13.20 12.20 -38.35
C ASN A 20 12.75 10.79 -38.74
N THR A 21 12.58 9.89 -37.77
CA THR A 21 12.12 8.52 -37.96
C THR A 21 10.71 8.38 -37.40
N THR A 22 9.82 7.73 -38.14
CA THR A 22 8.45 7.45 -37.66
C THR A 22 8.28 5.95 -37.56
N GLN A 23 8.06 5.48 -36.34
CA GLN A 23 7.90 4.06 -36.04
C GLN A 23 6.91 3.90 -34.87
N PRO A 24 6.30 2.72 -34.69
CA PRO A 24 5.36 2.51 -33.60
C PRO A 24 6.07 2.59 -32.24
N ILE A 25 5.31 2.96 -31.21
CA ILE A 25 5.82 3.09 -29.82
C ILE A 25 6.49 1.80 -29.34
N THR A 26 6.03 0.65 -29.83
CA THR A 26 6.63 -0.68 -29.57
C THR A 26 8.05 -0.82 -30.09
N GLU A 27 8.34 -0.33 -31.30
CA GLU A 27 9.69 -0.38 -31.86
C GLU A 27 10.60 0.60 -31.11
N TRP A 28 10.14 1.82 -30.82
CA TRP A 28 10.91 2.75 -29.98
C TRP A 28 11.21 2.19 -28.58
N ALA A 29 10.28 1.45 -28.00
CA ALA A 29 10.47 0.77 -26.73
C ALA A 29 11.58 -0.29 -26.79
N LEU A 30 11.66 -1.04 -27.90
CA LEU A 30 12.71 -2.03 -28.11
C LEU A 30 14.08 -1.36 -28.29
N ASP A 31 14.17 -0.34 -29.13
CA ASP A 31 15.42 0.36 -29.45
C ASP A 31 16.08 1.01 -28.22
N TYR A 32 15.28 1.62 -27.35
CA TYR A 32 15.76 2.35 -26.17
C TYR A 32 15.72 1.53 -24.88
N GLY A 33 15.26 0.28 -24.94
CA GLY A 33 15.22 -0.62 -23.78
C GLY A 33 14.26 -0.15 -22.68
N ILE A 34 13.18 0.55 -23.03
CA ILE A 34 12.12 0.99 -22.11
C ILE A 34 10.79 0.37 -22.51
N THR A 35 9.86 0.14 -21.58
CA THR A 35 8.57 -0.45 -21.95
C THR A 35 7.68 0.56 -22.69
N ALA A 36 6.95 0.12 -23.73
CA ALA A 36 5.96 0.94 -24.45
C ALA A 36 4.97 1.65 -23.50
N LYS A 37 4.57 0.99 -22.41
CA LYS A 37 3.75 1.58 -21.34
C LYS A 37 4.36 2.84 -20.74
N ILE A 38 5.68 2.88 -20.55
CA ILE A 38 6.37 4.04 -19.98
C ILE A 38 6.31 5.22 -20.97
N ILE A 39 6.55 4.95 -22.26
CA ILE A 39 6.44 5.97 -23.31
C ILE A 39 5.02 6.55 -23.33
N ILE A 40 4.00 5.68 -23.36
CA ILE A 40 2.58 6.09 -23.32
C ILE A 40 2.27 6.90 -22.05
N ASP A 41 2.68 6.43 -20.86
CA ASP A 41 2.43 7.13 -19.61
C ASP A 41 3.11 8.50 -19.57
N ARG A 42 4.28 8.66 -20.21
CA ARG A 42 4.99 9.94 -20.36
C ARG A 42 4.28 10.88 -21.33
N LEU A 43 3.86 10.39 -22.49
CA LEU A 43 3.09 11.17 -23.47
C LEU A 43 1.75 11.64 -22.88
N ASN A 44 1.04 10.78 -22.14
CA ASN A 44 -0.19 11.14 -21.43
C ASN A 44 0.02 12.23 -20.36
N ARG A 45 1.23 12.31 -19.80
CA ARG A 45 1.63 13.39 -18.87
C ARG A 45 2.03 14.67 -19.60
N GLY A 46 2.03 14.69 -20.93
CA GLY A 46 2.39 15.82 -21.77
C GLY A 46 3.89 15.95 -22.04
N TRP A 47 4.65 14.86 -21.93
CA TRP A 47 6.06 14.86 -22.32
C TRP A 47 6.18 14.92 -23.84
N THR A 48 7.28 15.50 -24.33
CA THR A 48 7.60 15.44 -25.76
C THR A 48 8.03 14.02 -26.16
N ALA A 49 7.94 13.68 -27.45
CA ALA A 49 8.37 12.37 -27.95
C ALA A 49 9.85 12.07 -27.58
N GLU A 50 10.71 13.06 -27.77
CA GLU A 50 12.13 13.00 -27.39
C GLU A 50 12.32 12.68 -25.91
N GLN A 51 11.66 13.43 -25.01
CA GLN A 51 11.76 13.19 -23.57
C GLN A 51 11.16 11.83 -23.17
N ALA A 52 10.08 11.42 -23.82
CA ALA A 52 9.40 10.18 -23.54
C ALA A 52 10.28 8.96 -23.83
N ILE A 53 11.14 9.05 -24.85
CA ILE A 53 12.02 7.98 -25.33
C ILE A 53 13.40 8.03 -24.65
N THR A 54 14.04 9.20 -24.59
CA THR A 54 15.46 9.32 -24.21
C THR A 54 15.71 9.31 -22.70
N ILE A 55 14.76 9.80 -21.89
CA ILE A 55 14.97 9.90 -20.45
C ILE A 55 14.89 8.50 -19.82
N PRO A 56 15.91 8.03 -19.08
CA PRO A 56 15.90 6.71 -18.48
C PRO A 56 14.81 6.57 -17.41
N MET A 57 14.29 5.35 -17.21
CA MET A 57 13.37 5.08 -16.12
C MET A 57 14.13 5.06 -14.78
N HIS A 58 13.67 5.84 -13.81
CA HIS A 58 14.21 5.78 -12.45
C HIS A 58 13.68 4.55 -11.72
N VAL A 59 14.49 3.50 -11.60
CA VAL A 59 14.12 2.29 -10.85
C VAL A 59 14.29 2.54 -9.35
N ALA A 60 13.25 2.26 -8.57
CA ALA A 60 13.43 2.16 -7.13
C ALA A 60 14.41 1.01 -6.83
N PRO A 61 15.24 1.08 -5.77
CA PRO A 61 16.29 0.08 -5.45
C PRO A 61 15.82 -1.37 -5.26
N LYS A 62 14.51 -1.65 -5.39
CA LYS A 62 13.89 -2.98 -5.31
C LYS A 62 13.12 -3.41 -6.58
N GLN A 63 13.02 -2.56 -7.59
CA GLN A 63 12.40 -2.88 -8.88
C GLN A 63 13.50 -3.12 -9.91
N ARG A 64 14.09 -4.32 -9.90
CA ARG A 64 15.01 -4.75 -10.94
C ARG A 64 14.21 -5.35 -12.09
N LEU A 65 14.45 -4.88 -13.32
CA LEU A 65 14.10 -5.60 -14.54
C LEU A 65 14.94 -6.87 -14.58
N ILE A 66 14.42 -7.95 -14.00
CA ILE A 66 15.11 -9.23 -13.98
C ILE A 66 14.88 -9.87 -15.35
N SER A 67 15.85 -9.76 -16.25
CA SER A 67 15.84 -10.60 -17.45
C SER A 67 15.92 -12.08 -17.03
N PRO A 68 15.26 -13.00 -17.75
CA PRO A 68 15.31 -14.44 -17.44
C PRO A 68 16.75 -14.97 -17.34
N GLU A 69 17.62 -14.52 -18.24
CA GLU A 69 19.02 -14.93 -18.32
C GLU A 69 19.88 -14.46 -17.14
N LEU A 70 19.56 -13.30 -16.55
CA LEU A 70 20.34 -12.76 -15.43
C LEU A 70 19.93 -13.35 -14.06
N LYS A 71 18.87 -14.18 -13.98
CA LYS A 71 18.44 -14.83 -12.72
C LYS A 71 19.52 -15.73 -12.12
N LYS A 72 20.33 -16.40 -12.95
CA LYS A 72 21.36 -17.36 -12.49
C LYS A 72 22.55 -16.70 -11.77
N TYR A 73 22.80 -15.42 -12.03
CA TYR A 73 23.86 -14.64 -11.38
C TYR A 73 23.38 -13.93 -10.10
N ILE A 74 22.09 -14.01 -9.78
CA ILE A 74 21.54 -13.50 -8.52
C ILE A 74 21.61 -14.62 -7.48
N HIS A 75 22.72 -14.69 -6.76
CA HIS A 75 22.76 -15.48 -5.54
C HIS A 75 21.81 -14.82 -4.53
N ARG A 76 20.63 -15.42 -4.31
CA ARG A 76 19.78 -15.05 -3.17
C ARG A 76 20.64 -15.17 -1.94
N ARG A 77 21.02 -14.03 -1.34
CA ARG A 77 21.65 -14.05 -0.01
C ARG A 77 20.76 -14.93 0.87
N PRO A 78 21.31 -15.99 1.49
CA PRO A 78 20.52 -16.83 2.37
C PRO A 78 19.80 -15.91 3.35
N ARG A 79 18.49 -16.11 3.49
CA ARG A 79 17.72 -15.41 4.51
C ARG A 79 18.38 -15.82 5.82
N LEU A 80 19.23 -14.95 6.38
CA LEU A 80 19.84 -15.17 7.69
C LEU A 80 18.67 -15.51 8.59
N LYS A 81 18.58 -16.77 9.02
CA LYS A 81 17.63 -17.15 10.08
C LYS A 81 17.96 -16.14 11.17
N ARG A 82 17.00 -15.29 11.55
CA ARG A 82 17.15 -14.47 12.75
C ARG A 82 17.48 -15.49 13.84
N SER A 83 18.75 -15.65 14.19
CA SER A 83 19.10 -16.43 15.36
C SER A 83 18.34 -15.72 16.47
N ALA A 84 17.52 -16.47 17.19
CA ALA A 84 17.03 -16.02 18.46
C ALA A 84 18.29 -15.85 19.32
N ASN A 85 18.89 -14.67 19.24
CA ASN A 85 20.10 -14.34 19.98
C ASN A 85 19.67 -14.28 21.44
N LYS A 86 19.81 -15.42 22.13
CA LYS A 86 19.42 -15.60 23.53
C LYS A 86 20.22 -14.66 24.44
N ASP A 87 21.34 -14.14 23.93
CA ASP A 87 22.30 -13.29 24.63
C ASP A 87 22.11 -11.79 24.36
N ASN A 88 21.18 -11.41 23.47
CA ASN A 88 20.77 -10.01 23.34
C ASN A 88 19.31 -9.88 23.79
N PRO A 89 19.05 -9.75 25.12
CA PRO A 89 17.70 -9.52 25.60
C PRO A 89 17.24 -8.20 24.96
N VAL A 90 16.24 -8.30 24.08
CA VAL A 90 15.55 -7.12 23.54
C VAL A 90 15.17 -6.29 24.77
N LYS A 91 15.87 -5.16 24.98
CA LYS A 91 15.64 -4.31 26.16
C LYS A 91 14.15 -4.02 26.21
N LYS A 92 13.44 -4.67 27.15
CA LYS A 92 11.99 -4.53 27.28
C LYS A 92 11.75 -3.06 27.57
N ARG A 93 11.15 -2.34 26.61
CA ARG A 93 10.83 -0.93 26.80
C ARG A 93 9.95 -0.83 28.04
N LYS A 94 10.33 0.01 29.00
CA LYS A 94 9.52 0.28 30.19
C LYS A 94 8.16 0.79 29.70
N ILE A 95 7.08 0.11 30.09
CA ILE A 95 5.72 0.46 29.68
C ILE A 95 5.32 1.72 30.46
N LYS A 96 4.87 2.77 29.76
CA LYS A 96 4.43 4.01 30.39
C LYS A 96 3.06 3.78 31.06
N THR A 97 2.98 4.03 32.36
CA THR A 97 1.74 4.03 33.15
C THR A 97 1.14 5.44 33.18
N ILE A 98 -0.17 5.52 33.30
CA ILE A 98 -0.96 6.75 33.37
C ILE A 98 -1.96 6.60 34.52
N ASP A 99 -2.08 7.65 35.31
CA ASP A 99 -2.95 7.72 36.48
C ASP A 99 -4.33 8.22 36.06
N ALA A 100 -5.38 7.50 36.42
CA ALA A 100 -6.78 7.86 36.18
C ALA A 100 -7.66 7.17 37.22
N PHE A 101 -8.71 7.83 37.71
CA PHE A 101 -9.64 7.26 38.70
C PHE A 101 -8.94 6.72 39.98
N GLY A 102 -7.84 7.36 40.39
CA GLY A 102 -7.04 6.93 41.55
C GLY A 102 -6.19 5.68 41.32
N GLU A 103 -6.14 5.13 40.09
CA GLU A 103 -5.32 3.96 39.74
C GLU A 103 -4.28 4.29 38.64
N SER A 104 -3.06 3.79 38.82
CA SER A 104 -1.97 3.90 37.84
C SER A 104 -1.91 2.65 36.97
N ARG A 105 -2.33 2.72 35.71
CA ARG A 105 -2.29 1.57 34.78
C ARG A 105 -1.67 1.93 33.44
N SER A 106 -1.22 0.90 32.70
CA SER A 106 -0.81 1.12 31.31
C SER A 106 -2.02 1.35 30.41
N ILE A 107 -1.83 2.04 29.28
CA ILE A 107 -2.90 2.24 28.30
C ILE A 107 -3.44 0.91 27.78
N GLU A 108 -2.62 -0.14 27.70
CA GLU A 108 -3.07 -1.48 27.32
C GLU A 108 -3.99 -2.10 28.38
N GLN A 109 -3.67 -1.91 29.65
CA GLN A 109 -4.53 -2.35 30.76
C GLN A 109 -5.85 -1.56 30.77
N TRP A 110 -5.81 -0.23 30.61
CA TRP A 110 -7.00 0.60 30.47
C TRP A 110 -7.86 0.21 29.26
N SER A 111 -7.21 -0.11 28.13
CA SER A 111 -7.88 -0.60 26.92
C SER A 111 -8.66 -1.90 27.17
N LYS A 112 -8.08 -2.83 27.93
CA LYS A 112 -8.72 -4.10 28.30
C LYS A 112 -9.85 -3.90 29.29
N LEU A 113 -9.69 -3.00 30.26
CA LEU A 113 -10.67 -2.74 31.32
C LEU A 113 -11.94 -2.09 30.75
N VAL A 114 -11.79 -1.05 29.94
CA VAL A 114 -12.92 -0.27 29.41
C VAL A 114 -13.47 -0.86 28.10
N GLY A 115 -12.74 -1.77 27.47
CA GLY A 115 -13.12 -2.35 26.18
C GLY A 115 -12.95 -1.40 24.99
N ILE A 116 -12.27 -0.26 25.20
CA ILE A 116 -11.92 0.70 24.15
C ILE A 116 -10.54 0.34 23.61
N SER A 117 -10.36 0.36 22.29
CA SER A 117 -9.05 0.02 21.71
C SER A 117 -7.96 1.00 22.13
N TYR A 118 -6.75 0.48 22.37
CA TYR A 118 -5.53 1.27 22.65
C TYR A 118 -5.38 2.48 21.74
N LYS A 119 -5.65 2.30 20.44
CA LYS A 119 -5.52 3.38 19.43
C LYS A 119 -6.48 4.53 19.67
N ILE A 120 -7.68 4.27 20.18
CA ILE A 120 -8.69 5.30 20.45
C ILE A 120 -8.29 6.09 21.70
N ILE A 121 -7.84 5.40 22.76
CA ILE A 121 -7.34 6.07 23.97
C ILE A 121 -6.14 6.96 23.61
N MET A 122 -5.19 6.45 22.84
CA MET A 122 -4.05 7.24 22.35
C MET A 122 -4.46 8.43 21.47
N LEU A 123 -5.41 8.24 20.56
CA LEU A 123 -5.91 9.34 19.72
C LEU A 123 -6.49 10.46 20.58
N ARG A 124 -7.33 10.12 21.56
CA ARG A 124 -7.95 11.08 22.49
C ARG A 124 -6.90 11.84 23.30
N LEU A 125 -5.90 11.14 23.84
CA LEU A 125 -4.78 11.77 24.55
C LEU A 125 -3.94 12.69 23.66
N CYS A 126 -3.73 12.32 22.39
CA CYS A 126 -3.03 13.17 21.41
C CYS A 126 -3.86 14.40 21.01
N GLU A 127 -5.18 14.30 21.03
CA GLU A 127 -6.12 15.43 20.84
C GLU A 127 -6.18 16.34 22.09
N GLY A 128 -5.45 16.00 23.16
CA GLY A 128 -5.38 16.78 24.40
C GLY A 128 -6.55 16.51 25.35
N ILE A 129 -7.33 15.45 25.12
CA ILE A 129 -8.40 15.03 26.03
C ILE A 129 -7.77 14.41 27.26
N GLU A 130 -8.29 14.76 28.44
CA GLU A 130 -7.83 14.16 29.69
C GLU A 130 -8.12 12.65 29.73
N ILE A 131 -7.31 11.91 30.47
CA ILE A 131 -7.39 10.44 30.48
C ILE A 131 -8.73 9.92 30.98
N GLU A 132 -9.34 10.55 31.98
CA GLU A 132 -10.62 10.12 32.56
C GLU A 132 -11.77 10.28 31.56
N ASP A 133 -11.83 11.43 30.90
CA ASP A 133 -12.76 11.69 29.80
C ASP A 133 -12.49 10.77 28.62
N ALA A 134 -11.23 10.53 28.31
CA ALA A 134 -10.83 9.66 27.21
C ALA A 134 -11.25 8.20 27.41
N LEU A 135 -11.47 7.77 28.65
CA LEU A 135 -11.98 6.43 28.97
C LEU A 135 -13.51 6.41 29.00
N THR A 136 -14.17 7.50 29.37
CA THR A 136 -15.64 7.54 29.55
C THR A 136 -16.41 7.90 28.27
N MET A 137 -15.77 8.61 27.33
CA MET A 137 -16.43 9.06 26.12
C MET A 137 -16.93 7.90 25.25
N PRO A 138 -18.21 7.91 24.81
CA PRO A 138 -18.77 6.87 23.96
C PRO A 138 -18.08 6.83 22.59
N LEU A 139 -17.94 5.62 22.04
CA LEU A 139 -17.38 5.43 20.71
C LEU A 139 -18.42 5.86 19.66
N LYS A 140 -18.05 6.75 18.74
CA LYS A 140 -18.87 6.99 17.54
C LYS A 140 -18.97 5.68 16.77
N PRO A 141 -20.17 5.16 16.47
CA PRO A 141 -20.30 3.91 15.74
C PRO A 141 -19.68 4.07 14.35
N LYS A 142 -18.64 3.27 14.06
CA LYS A 142 -18.15 3.14 12.69
C LYS A 142 -19.23 2.45 11.88
N GLY A 143 -19.74 3.11 10.84
CA GLY A 143 -20.64 2.48 9.86
C GLY A 143 -19.98 1.20 9.34
N ARG A 144 -20.48 0.03 9.77
CA ARG A 144 -20.02 -1.25 9.23
C ARG A 144 -20.41 -1.27 7.75
N LYS A 145 -19.42 -1.38 6.85
CA LYS A 145 -19.69 -1.72 5.46
C LYS A 145 -20.41 -3.07 5.46
N LYS A 146 -21.65 -3.12 4.94
CA LYS A 146 -22.42 -4.36 4.81
C LYS A 146 -21.61 -5.33 3.96
N VAL A 147 -21.04 -6.36 4.59
CA VAL A 147 -20.50 -7.52 3.87
C VAL A 147 -21.71 -8.28 3.35
N LYS A 148 -21.93 -8.29 2.03
CA LYS A 148 -22.92 -9.17 1.41
C LYS A 148 -22.40 -10.60 1.58
N VAL A 149 -22.92 -11.30 2.57
CA VAL A 149 -22.72 -12.75 2.71
C VAL A 149 -23.77 -13.39 1.82
N ASN A 150 -23.37 -13.87 0.64
CA ASN A 150 -24.23 -14.70 -0.19
C ASN A 150 -24.28 -16.08 0.47
N VAL A 151 -25.30 -16.31 1.31
CA VAL A 151 -25.67 -17.67 1.71
C VAL A 151 -26.60 -18.19 0.63
N SER A 152 -26.04 -18.92 -0.33
CA SER A 152 -26.78 -19.82 -1.20
C SER A 152 -27.34 -20.94 -0.32
N SER A 153 -28.60 -20.81 0.09
CA SER A 153 -29.36 -21.90 0.69
C SER A 153 -29.96 -22.72 -0.46
N GLU A 154 -29.28 -23.79 -0.85
CA GLU A 154 -29.84 -24.80 -1.74
C GLU A 154 -31.00 -25.53 -1.07
N ALA A 155 -31.96 -25.88 -1.92
CA ALA A 155 -33.23 -26.51 -1.60
C ALA A 155 -33.09 -28.01 -1.31
N GLY A 156 -34.08 -28.53 -0.59
CA GLY A 156 -34.37 -29.95 -0.44
C GLY A 156 -34.95 -30.22 0.94
N GLY A 157 -36.14 -30.74 1.13
CA GLY A 157 -37.16 -31.31 0.27
C GLY A 157 -38.23 -31.83 1.24
N GLY A 158 -39.50 -31.67 0.89
CA GLY A 158 -40.60 -32.02 1.79
C GLY A 158 -40.62 -33.49 2.19
N LYS A 159 -41.28 -33.76 3.31
CA LYS A 159 -42.09 -34.96 3.50
C LYS A 159 -43.16 -34.67 4.53
N GLU A 160 -44.39 -34.68 4.02
CA GLU A 160 -45.65 -34.76 4.74
C GLU A 160 -45.67 -36.00 5.65
N LEU A 161 -46.33 -35.89 6.80
CA LEU A 161 -47.23 -36.87 7.40
C LEU A 161 -48.17 -36.14 8.37
#